data_AF-A0A413UEV1-F1
#
_entry.id   AF-A0A413UEV1-F1
#
_cell.length_a   1.000
_cell.length_b   1.000
_cell.length_c   1.000
_cell.angle_alpha   90.00
_cell.angle_beta   90.00
_cell.angle_gamma   90.00
#
_symmetry.space_group_name_H-M   'P 1'
#
loop_
_entity.id
_entity.type
_entity.pdbx_description
1 polymer ?
#
loop_
_entity_poly.entity_id
_entity_poly.type
_entity_poly.pdbx_seq_one_letter_code
_entity_poly.pdbx_strand_id
1 'polypeptide(L)'
;MTLKSINGYASWTSLVCLFLVLQIVSFLTLSTIQNVYLLKANRQNILELSIVDHAKSMIDRNNRIKLCHTKEELIKEKDETIMNTRVHFQDYSTYMECTYDNVCMKIYYDDKSIVDVVIDEP
;
A
#
# COMPACT_ATOMS: atom_id res chain seq x y z
N MET A 1 23.25 -64.87 12.82
CA MET A 1 22.45 -63.69 13.21
C MET A 1 23.25 -62.44 12.85
N THR A 2 22.89 -61.76 11.77
CA THR A 2 23.52 -60.49 11.39
C THR A 2 23.01 -59.39 12.31
N LEU A 3 23.84 -58.95 13.26
CA LEU A 3 23.58 -57.79 14.10
C LEU A 3 23.52 -56.54 13.21
N LYS A 4 22.30 -56.15 12.82
CA LYS A 4 22.04 -54.88 12.15
C LYS A 4 22.40 -53.77 13.12
N SER A 5 23.40 -52.96 12.76
CA SER A 5 23.87 -51.79 13.51
C SER A 5 22.70 -50.88 13.90
N ILE A 6 22.40 -50.83 15.20
CA ILE A 6 21.37 -49.96 15.79
C ILE A 6 21.69 -48.48 15.50
N ASN A 7 22.97 -48.14 15.41
CA ASN A 7 23.45 -46.78 15.13
C ASN A 7 23.15 -46.31 13.69
N GLY A 8 23.12 -47.23 12.72
CA GLY A 8 22.79 -46.90 11.33
C GLY A 8 21.31 -46.55 11.15
N TYR A 9 20.42 -47.29 11.81
CA TYR A 9 18.97 -47.03 11.76
C TYR A 9 18.60 -45.71 12.45
N ALA A 10 19.21 -45.41 13.61
CA ALA A 10 19.00 -44.15 14.31
C ALA A 10 19.53 -42.92 13.54
N SER A 11 20.64 -43.09 12.81
CA SER A 11 21.20 -42.05 11.93
C SER A 11 20.29 -41.76 10.73
N TRP A 12 19.70 -42.78 10.12
CA TRP A 12 18.80 -42.62 8.97
C TRP A 12 17.46 -41.98 9.38
N THR A 13 16.87 -42.42 10.49
CA THR A 13 15.64 -41.80 11.01
C THR A 13 15.87 -40.36 11.43
N SER A 14 17.03 -40.06 12.05
CA SER A 14 17.43 -38.69 12.39
C SER A 14 17.60 -37.82 11.14
N LEU A 15 18.18 -38.33 10.06
CA LEU A 15 18.38 -37.61 8.81
C LEU A 15 17.06 -37.30 8.10
N VAL A 16 16.12 -38.25 8.07
CA VAL A 16 14.77 -38.03 7.53
C VAL A 16 14.02 -36.99 8.35
N CYS A 17 14.05 -37.08 9.69
CA CYS A 17 13.45 -36.06 10.55
C CYS A 17 14.05 -34.67 10.30
N LEU A 18 15.38 -34.56 10.20
CA LEU A 18 16.06 -33.30 9.93
C LEU A 18 15.66 -32.71 8.57
N PHE A 19 15.55 -33.55 7.54
CA PHE A 19 15.10 -33.13 6.21
C PHE A 19 13.64 -32.63 6.22
N LEU A 20 12.74 -33.35 6.90
CA LEU A 20 11.34 -32.93 7.03
C LEU A 20 11.20 -31.62 7.82
N VAL A 21 11.96 -31.44 8.90
CA VAL A 21 11.97 -30.19 9.67
C VAL A 21 12.47 -29.03 8.81
N LEU A 22 13.55 -29.24 8.04
CA LEU A 22 14.06 -28.24 7.09
C LEU A 22 13.01 -27.86 6.04
N GLN A 23 12.30 -28.83 5.49
CA GLN A 23 11.22 -28.57 4.52
C GLN A 23 10.06 -27.79 5.15
N ILE A 24 9.64 -28.14 6.36
CA ILE A 24 8.56 -27.43 7.08
C ILE A 24 8.97 -25.99 7.39
N VAL A 25 10.19 -25.77 7.88
CA VAL A 25 10.71 -24.42 8.17
C VAL A 25 10.84 -23.61 6.88
N SER A 26 11.32 -24.22 5.80
CA SER A 26 11.40 -23.56 4.48
C SER A 26 10.01 -23.16 3.96
N PHE A 27 9.01 -24.02 4.13
CA PHE A 27 7.63 -23.71 3.72
C PHE A 27 7.02 -22.60 4.59
N LEU A 28 7.20 -22.67 5.91
CA LEU A 28 6.71 -21.65 6.84
C LEU A 28 7.35 -20.28 6.56
N THR A 29 8.66 -20.25 6.32
CA THR A 29 9.36 -19.00 5.99
C THR A 29 8.92 -18.41 4.66
N LEU A 30 8.67 -19.23 3.64
CA LEU A 30 8.11 -18.74 2.38
C LEU A 30 6.70 -18.15 2.56
N SER A 31 5.85 -18.85 3.32
CA SER A 31 4.50 -18.39 3.64
C SER A 31 4.50 -17.07 4.43
N THR A 32 5.37 -16.92 5.42
CA THR A 32 5.46 -15.68 6.20
C THR A 32 5.96 -14.51 5.34
N ILE A 33 6.97 -14.73 4.48
CA ILE A 33 7.47 -13.72 3.56
C ILE A 33 6.37 -13.23 2.62
N GLN A 34 5.60 -14.15 2.02
CA GLN A 34 4.48 -13.79 1.15
C GLN A 34 3.42 -12.97 1.89
N ASN A 35 3.07 -13.37 3.11
CA ASN A 35 2.11 -12.63 3.93
C ASN A 35 2.58 -11.23 4.29
N VAL A 36 3.88 -11.05 4.58
CA VAL A 36 4.47 -9.74 4.84
C VAL A 36 4.42 -8.85 3.60
N TYR A 37 4.72 -9.38 2.41
CA TYR A 37 4.59 -8.62 1.17
C TYR A 37 3.14 -8.19 0.91
N LEU A 38 2.17 -9.08 1.13
CA LEU A 38 0.76 -8.77 0.97
C LEU A 38 0.31 -7.70 1.98
N LEU A 39 0.72 -7.81 3.23
CA LEU A 39 0.47 -6.79 4.26
C LEU A 39 1.04 -5.42 3.88
N LYS A 40 2.25 -5.40 3.32
CA LYS A 40 2.89 -4.16 2.86
C LYS A 40 2.10 -3.53 1.71
N ALA A 41 1.73 -4.32 0.70
CA ALA A 41 0.92 -3.85 -0.43
C ALA A 41 -0.47 -3.36 0.02
N ASN A 42 -1.09 -4.06 0.96
CA ASN A 42 -2.39 -3.65 1.51
C ASN A 42 -2.28 -2.32 2.27
N ARG A 43 -1.24 -2.15 3.10
CA ARG A 43 -1.00 -0.86 3.77
C ARG A 43 -0.81 0.30 2.80
N GLN A 44 -0.08 0.07 1.70
CA GLN A 44 0.10 1.08 0.66
C GLN A 44 -1.23 1.42 -0.01
N ASN A 45 -2.04 0.43 -0.37
CA ASN A 45 -3.36 0.64 -0.97
C ASN A 45 -4.31 1.40 -0.03
N ILE A 46 -4.28 1.11 1.28
CA ILE A 46 -5.07 1.87 2.28
C ILE A 46 -4.62 3.34 2.33
N LEU A 47 -3.32 3.60 2.30
CA LEU A 47 -2.79 4.98 2.27
C LEU A 47 -3.25 5.72 1.01
N GLU A 48 -3.06 5.12 -0.16
CA GLU A 48 -3.47 5.69 -1.45
C GLU A 48 -4.96 6.01 -1.48
N LEU A 49 -5.81 5.08 -1.01
CA LEU A 49 -7.24 5.30 -0.93
C LEU A 49 -7.59 6.44 0.04
N SER A 50 -6.90 6.54 1.16
CA SER A 50 -7.07 7.64 2.11
C SER A 50 -6.67 8.99 1.51
N ILE A 51 -5.61 9.04 0.70
CA ILE A 51 -5.19 10.26 -0.01
C ILE A 51 -6.27 10.69 -1.01
N VAL A 52 -6.80 9.75 -1.78
CA VAL A 52 -7.87 10.02 -2.76
C VAL A 52 -9.15 10.53 -2.06
N ASP A 53 -9.51 9.98 -0.91
CA ASP A 53 -10.69 10.45 -0.15
C ASP A 53 -10.52 11.91 0.34
N HIS A 54 -9.33 12.25 0.83
CA HIS A 54 -9.00 13.63 1.22
C HIS A 54 -9.00 14.58 0.02
N ALA A 55 -8.41 14.17 -1.11
CA ALA A 55 -8.44 14.93 -2.35
C ALA A 55 -9.88 15.18 -2.83
N LYS A 56 -10.73 14.15 -2.78
CA LYS A 56 -12.15 14.24 -3.14
C LYS A 56 -12.87 15.28 -2.30
N SER A 57 -12.67 15.28 -0.98
CA SER A 57 -13.26 16.26 -0.07
C SER A 57 -12.85 17.70 -0.43
N MET A 58 -11.58 17.90 -0.80
CA MET A 58 -11.06 19.20 -1.25
C MET A 58 -11.68 19.63 -2.59
N ILE A 59 -11.77 18.72 -3.57
CA ILE A 59 -12.41 18.95 -4.87
C ILE A 59 -13.88 19.33 -4.68
N ASP A 60 -14.64 18.55 -3.90
CA ASP A 60 -16.06 18.80 -3.64
C ASP A 60 -16.29 20.16 -2.99
N ARG A 61 -15.44 20.54 -2.04
CA ARG A 61 -15.50 21.86 -1.40
C ARG A 61 -15.23 22.98 -2.42
N ASN A 62 -14.17 22.86 -3.21
CA ASN A 62 -13.81 23.87 -4.20
C ASN A 62 -14.88 24.00 -5.30
N ASN A 63 -15.42 22.89 -5.79
CA ASN A 63 -16.51 22.89 -6.77
C ASN A 63 -17.78 23.51 -6.20
N ARG A 64 -18.13 23.24 -4.94
CA ARG A 64 -19.25 23.90 -4.27
C ARG A 64 -19.07 25.42 -4.21
N ILE A 65 -17.89 25.90 -3.85
CA ILE A 65 -17.59 27.34 -3.82
C ILE A 65 -17.73 27.96 -5.21
N LYS A 66 -17.18 27.30 -6.25
CA LYS A 66 -17.30 27.73 -7.66
C LYS A 66 -18.76 27.83 -8.10
N LEU A 67 -19.57 26.80 -7.86
CA LEU A 67 -20.97 26.75 -8.28
C LEU A 67 -21.85 27.73 -7.49
N CYS A 68 -21.64 27.84 -6.18
CA CYS A 68 -22.45 28.69 -5.30
C CYS A 68 -22.03 30.16 -5.31
N HIS A 69 -20.96 30.55 -6.02
CA HIS A 69 -20.44 31.92 -6.08
C HIS A 69 -20.20 32.54 -4.70
N THR A 70 -19.74 31.72 -3.75
CA THR A 70 -19.45 32.15 -2.39
C THR A 70 -18.17 33.00 -2.37
N LYS A 71 -18.05 33.95 -1.43
CA LYS A 71 -16.82 34.75 -1.21
C LYS A 71 -15.67 33.95 -0.56
N GLU A 72 -15.83 32.66 -0.36
CA GLU A 72 -14.80 31.80 0.23
C GLU A 72 -13.65 31.58 -0.76
N GLU A 73 -12.42 31.59 -0.27
CA GLU A 73 -11.26 31.32 -1.10
C GLU A 73 -11.13 29.82 -1.41
N LEU A 74 -10.75 29.51 -2.65
CA LEU A 74 -10.47 28.14 -3.09
C LEU A 74 -9.17 27.65 -2.45
N ILE A 75 -9.18 26.41 -1.97
CA ILE A 75 -7.96 25.78 -1.48
C ILE A 75 -7.16 25.34 -2.69
N LYS A 76 -6.04 25.99 -2.97
CA LYS A 76 -5.14 25.59 -4.07
C LYS A 76 -4.04 24.65 -3.62
N GLU A 77 -3.66 24.73 -2.35
CA GLU A 77 -2.53 24.02 -1.80
C GLU A 77 -2.83 23.67 -0.36
N LYS A 78 -2.51 22.44 0.06
CA LYS A 78 -2.72 21.97 1.42
C LYS A 78 -1.72 20.89 1.77
N ASP A 79 -1.02 21.06 2.88
CA ASP A 79 -0.25 19.99 3.52
C ASP A 79 -1.07 19.28 4.59
N GLU A 80 -1.07 17.96 4.58
CA GLU A 80 -1.74 17.14 5.58
C GLU A 80 -0.91 15.92 5.95
N THR A 81 -1.06 15.42 7.17
CA THR A 81 -0.44 14.16 7.59
C THR A 81 -1.50 13.06 7.60
N ILE A 82 -1.37 12.10 6.69
CA ILE A 82 -2.28 10.96 6.55
C ILE A 82 -1.51 9.70 6.92
N MET A 83 -1.99 8.97 7.93
CA MET A 83 -1.35 7.74 8.43
C MET A 83 0.17 7.90 8.70
N ASN A 84 0.56 8.99 9.37
CA ASN A 84 1.96 9.39 9.63
C ASN A 84 2.81 9.74 8.39
N THR A 85 2.21 9.82 7.20
CA THR A 85 2.87 10.24 5.96
C THR A 85 2.49 11.68 5.67
N ARG A 86 3.46 12.54 5.34
CA ARG A 86 3.18 13.91 4.90
C ARG A 86 2.78 13.89 3.44
N VAL A 87 1.61 14.44 3.16
CA VAL A 87 1.02 14.49 1.82
C VAL A 87 0.79 15.95 1.46
N HIS A 88 1.35 16.35 0.32
CA HIS A 88 1.18 17.66 -0.25
C HIS A 88 0.12 17.61 -1.35
N PHE A 89 -0.94 18.39 -1.21
CA PHE A 89 -2.02 18.50 -2.19
C PHE A 89 -1.92 19.83 -2.94
N GLN A 90 -2.00 19.78 -4.26
CA GLN A 90 -2.02 20.95 -5.12
C GLN A 90 -3.11 20.84 -6.20
N ASP A 91 -4.01 21.82 -6.24
CA ASP A 91 -5.16 21.89 -7.16
C ASP A 91 -4.81 22.74 -8.40
N TYR A 92 -4.86 22.13 -9.59
CA TYR A 92 -4.68 22.77 -10.90
C TYR A 92 -5.98 22.98 -11.68
N SER A 93 -7.13 22.86 -11.02
CA SER A 93 -8.50 23.00 -11.52
C SER A 93 -9.03 21.89 -12.42
N THR A 94 -8.17 21.21 -13.19
CA THR A 94 -8.54 20.05 -14.03
C THR A 94 -8.02 18.72 -13.47
N TYR A 95 -7.00 18.80 -12.61
CA TYR A 95 -6.44 17.68 -11.88
C TYR A 95 -5.86 18.17 -10.56
N MET A 96 -5.76 17.26 -9.59
CA MET A 96 -5.11 17.48 -8.31
C MET A 96 -3.85 16.63 -8.25
N GLU A 97 -2.74 17.25 -7.89
CA GLU A 97 -1.47 16.57 -7.67
C GLU A 97 -1.28 16.31 -6.17
N CYS A 98 -0.92 15.07 -5.84
CA CYS A 98 -0.69 14.60 -4.49
C CYS A 98 0.73 14.03 -4.43
N THR A 99 1.61 14.67 -3.67
CA THR A 99 3.00 14.20 -3.50
C THR A 99 3.20 13.63 -2.10
N TYR A 100 3.70 12.40 -2.01
CA TYR A 100 4.02 11.72 -0.75
C TYR A 100 5.15 10.71 -0.97
N ASP A 101 6.10 10.58 -0.02
CA ASP A 101 7.18 9.58 -0.05
C ASP A 101 7.87 9.35 -1.43
N ASN A 102 8.13 10.44 -2.18
CA ASN A 102 8.67 10.47 -3.55
C ASN A 102 7.78 9.87 -4.66
N VAL A 103 6.52 9.60 -4.36
CA VAL A 103 5.47 9.24 -5.32
C VAL A 103 4.66 10.47 -5.67
N CYS A 104 4.36 10.64 -6.94
CA CYS A 104 3.45 11.67 -7.43
C CYS A 104 2.17 11.01 -7.96
N MET A 105 1.03 11.33 -7.35
CA MET A 105 -0.28 10.88 -7.77
C MET A 105 -1.05 12.04 -8.37
N LYS A 106 -1.60 11.86 -9.58
CA LYS A 106 -2.45 12.82 -10.29
C LYS A 106 -3.87 12.30 -10.33
N ILE A 107 -4.78 13.05 -9.74
CA ILE A 107 -6.21 12.75 -9.68
C ILE A 107 -6.92 13.69 -10.66
N TYR A 108 -7.38 13.15 -11.78
CA TYR A 108 -8.16 13.89 -12.76
C TYR A 108 -9.62 13.88 -12.36
N TYR A 109 -10.26 15.04 -12.40
CA TYR A 109 -11.66 15.16 -11.99
C TYR A 109 -12.40 16.16 -12.88
N ASP A 110 -13.72 15.99 -12.92
CA ASP A 110 -14.67 16.92 -13.52
C ASP A 110 -15.55 17.51 -12.40
N ASP A 111 -16.46 18.42 -12.75
CA ASP A 111 -17.39 19.07 -11.83
C ASP A 111 -18.26 18.08 -11.03
N LYS A 112 -18.37 16.83 -11.49
CA LYS A 112 -19.24 15.80 -10.91
C LYS A 112 -18.51 14.67 -10.17
N SER A 113 -17.30 14.31 -10.59
CA SER A 113 -16.62 13.12 -10.08
C SER A 113 -15.14 13.08 -10.46
N ILE A 114 -14.39 12.26 -9.74
CA ILE A 114 -13.06 11.80 -10.14
C ILE A 114 -13.22 10.92 -11.39
N VAL A 115 -12.40 11.19 -12.40
CA VAL A 115 -12.42 10.52 -13.71
C VAL A 115 -11.31 9.47 -13.78
N ASP A 116 -10.11 9.82 -13.32
CA ASP A 116 -8.94 8.95 -13.42
C ASP A 116 -7.92 9.26 -12.32
N VAL A 117 -7.10 8.27 -11.97
CA VAL A 117 -6.01 8.38 -10.99
C VAL A 117 -4.75 7.75 -11.59
N VAL A 118 -3.73 8.58 -11.80
CA VAL A 118 -2.43 8.16 -12.33
C VAL A 118 -1.39 8.27 -11.23
N ILE A 119 -0.65 7.20 -10.98
CA ILE A 119 0.43 7.17 -10.00
C ILE A 119 1.75 7.04 -10.76
N ASP A 120 2.55 8.08 -10.72
CA ASP A 120 3.91 8.08 -11.25
C ASP A 120 4.84 7.53 -10.16
N GLU A 121 5.12 6.22 -10.23
CA GLU A 121 6.18 5.59 -9.44
C GLU A 121 7.56 5.79 -10.12
N PRO A 122 8.62 6.11 -9.36
CA PRO A 122 9.98 6.27 -9.89
C PRO A 122 10.64 4.96 -10.35
#